data_AF-A0A9E3FC20-F1
#
_entry.id   AF-A0A9E3FC20-F1
#
_cell.length_a   1.000
_cell.length_b   1.000
_cell.length_c   1.000
_cell.angle_alpha   90.00
_cell.angle_beta   90.00
_cell.angle_gamma   90.00
#
_symmetry.space_group_name_H-M   'P 1'
#
loop_
_entity.id
_entity.type
_entity.pdbx_description
1 polymer ?
#
loop_
_entity_poly.entity_id
_entity_poly.type
_entity_poly.pdbx_seq_one_letter_code
_entity_poly.pdbx_strand_id
1 'polypeptide(L)'
;MVYTWKVSGVNVPQGQQITGARITIKNIANWNSGENRLFIHLLDNAKFAGVASFTDDPNTSNTNVNIDDDFVDPRYHNQSNWLVANGTADTFLTSQSFTTTPVNFVYNFTAAQVNALFAYITNGGNFALGFDPDCHFFNDGIKFEIFTANVPNPPTSTPEPATLALLGTGLAGLYARRKRKANRAA
;
A
#
# COMPACT_ATOMS: atom_id res chain seq x y z
N MET A 1 13.51 10.14 -16.83
CA MET A 1 13.43 8.66 -16.75
C MET A 1 12.54 8.33 -15.58
N VAL A 2 11.49 7.54 -15.78
CA VAL A 2 10.55 7.13 -14.72
C VAL A 2 10.88 5.71 -14.26
N TYR A 3 10.60 5.39 -13.00
CA TYR A 3 10.85 4.07 -12.40
C TYR A 3 9.65 3.53 -11.63
N THR A 4 9.48 2.22 -11.66
CA THR A 4 8.58 1.51 -10.74
C THR A 4 9.33 0.41 -10.02
N TRP A 5 9.05 0.24 -8.73
CA TRP A 5 9.49 -0.91 -7.94
C TRP A 5 8.28 -1.70 -7.45
N LYS A 6 8.01 -2.83 -8.12
CA LYS A 6 6.93 -3.75 -7.76
C LYS A 6 7.35 -4.70 -6.66
N VAL A 7 6.50 -4.80 -5.64
CA VAL A 7 6.61 -5.77 -4.56
C VAL A 7 5.38 -6.68 -4.60
N SER A 8 5.63 -7.98 -4.63
CA SER A 8 4.58 -9.00 -4.82
C SER A 8 4.60 -10.04 -3.72
N GLY A 9 3.44 -10.67 -3.49
CA GLY A 9 3.28 -11.70 -2.46
C GLY A 9 3.34 -11.15 -1.04
N VAL A 10 3.03 -9.87 -0.86
CA VAL A 10 3.00 -9.23 0.46
C VAL A 10 1.71 -9.60 1.14
N ASN A 11 1.81 -10.10 2.37
CA ASN A 11 0.67 -10.43 3.21
C ASN A 11 0.80 -9.72 4.55
N VAL A 12 -0.30 -9.14 5.04
CA VAL A 12 -0.37 -8.66 6.41
C VAL A 12 -0.61 -9.86 7.32
N PRO A 13 0.23 -10.12 8.35
CA PRO A 13 0.03 -11.25 9.24
C PRO A 13 -1.35 -11.25 9.89
N GLN A 14 -1.92 -12.45 10.11
CA GLN A 14 -3.24 -12.58 10.71
C GLN A 14 -3.29 -11.90 12.08
N GLY A 15 -4.36 -11.13 12.33
CA GLY A 15 -4.54 -10.39 13.58
C GLY A 15 -3.70 -9.11 13.69
N GLN A 16 -2.99 -8.72 12.62
CA GLN A 16 -2.28 -7.46 12.53
C GLN A 16 -2.95 -6.50 11.54
N GLN A 17 -2.68 -5.22 11.73
CA GLN A 17 -3.00 -4.14 10.79
C GLN A 17 -1.73 -3.35 10.49
N ILE A 18 -1.67 -2.75 9.30
CA ILE A 18 -0.61 -1.80 8.95
C ILE A 18 -0.86 -0.51 9.74
N THR A 19 0.12 -0.08 10.50
CA THR A 19 0.06 1.15 11.31
C THR A 19 0.89 2.29 10.72
N GLY A 20 1.76 1.98 9.76
CA GLY A 20 2.57 2.97 9.07
C GLY A 20 3.36 2.35 7.94
N ALA A 21 3.88 3.20 7.06
CA ALA A 21 4.88 2.84 6.08
C ALA A 21 5.86 4.00 5.89
N ARG A 22 7.07 3.68 5.46
CA ARG A 22 8.15 4.65 5.31
C ARG A 22 9.04 4.33 4.13
N ILE A 23 9.38 5.37 3.38
CA ILE A 23 10.45 5.35 2.36
C ILE A 23 11.64 6.10 2.93
N THR A 24 12.82 5.50 2.81
CA THR A 24 14.10 6.16 3.10
C THR A 24 14.96 6.10 1.85
N ILE A 25 15.35 7.26 1.34
CA ILE A 25 16.33 7.39 0.25
C ILE A 25 17.62 7.90 0.85
N LYS A 26 18.69 7.10 0.75
CA LYS A 26 19.97 7.42 1.38
C LYS A 26 20.80 8.32 0.47
N ASN A 27 21.38 9.37 1.03
CA ASN A 27 22.30 10.27 0.32
C ASN A 27 21.77 10.77 -1.04
N ILE A 28 20.48 11.13 -1.10
CA ILE A 28 19.90 11.72 -2.31
C ILE A 28 20.38 13.15 -2.50
N ALA A 29 20.80 13.47 -3.72
CA ALA A 29 21.14 14.82 -4.14
C ALA A 29 20.85 15.00 -5.64
N ASN A 30 20.73 16.27 -6.05
CA ASN A 30 20.76 16.63 -7.46
C ASN A 30 22.21 16.62 -7.97
N TRP A 31 22.44 16.18 -9.21
CA TRP A 31 23.74 16.28 -9.88
C TRP A 31 24.18 17.73 -10.06
N ASN A 32 23.25 18.66 -10.34
CA ASN A 32 23.57 20.07 -10.54
C ASN A 32 22.65 20.99 -9.71
N SER A 33 22.78 22.30 -9.89
CA SER A 33 21.95 23.30 -9.20
C SER A 33 20.70 23.70 -9.98
N GLY A 34 20.37 22.97 -11.04
CA GLY A 34 19.17 23.19 -11.84
C GLY A 34 17.89 22.87 -11.05
N GLU A 35 16.78 23.39 -11.55
CA GLU A 35 15.46 23.01 -11.03
C GLU A 35 15.27 21.50 -11.18
N ASN A 36 14.67 20.89 -10.16
CA ASN A 36 14.52 19.46 -10.06
C ASN A 36 13.33 19.13 -9.17
N ARG A 37 12.71 17.98 -9.41
CA ARG A 37 11.66 17.45 -8.54
C ARG A 37 11.64 15.94 -8.65
N LEU A 38 11.52 15.28 -7.51
CA LEU A 38 11.22 13.86 -7.44
C LEU A 38 9.76 13.72 -7.03
N PHE A 39 8.93 13.13 -7.88
CA PHE A 39 7.59 12.69 -7.53
C PHE A 39 7.63 11.22 -7.11
N ILE A 40 6.84 10.87 -6.10
CA ILE A 40 6.78 9.52 -5.55
C ILE A 40 5.32 9.11 -5.43
N HIS A 41 5.01 7.92 -5.93
CA HIS A 41 3.67 7.36 -6.03
C HIS A 41 3.60 6.00 -5.36
N LEU A 42 2.43 5.67 -4.82
CA LEU A 42 2.06 4.33 -4.42
C LEU A 42 1.03 3.82 -5.41
N LEU A 43 1.36 2.72 -6.06
CA LEU A 43 0.57 2.12 -7.12
C LEU A 43 0.02 0.77 -6.63
N ASP A 44 -1.20 0.42 -7.02
CA ASP A 44 -1.74 -0.91 -6.69
C ASP A 44 -1.01 -2.06 -7.40
N ASN A 45 -0.40 -1.76 -8.54
CA ASN A 45 0.37 -2.71 -9.32
C ASN A 45 1.31 -2.00 -10.30
N ALA A 46 2.29 -2.74 -10.81
CA ALA A 46 3.05 -2.37 -12.00
C ALA A 46 3.12 -3.56 -12.96
N LYS A 47 3.38 -3.30 -14.25
CA LYS A 47 3.45 -4.36 -15.28
C LYS A 47 4.61 -5.31 -15.03
N PHE A 48 5.76 -4.76 -14.63
CA PHE A 48 7.01 -5.49 -14.51
C PHE A 48 7.32 -5.82 -13.05
N ALA A 49 7.90 -7.00 -12.81
CA ALA A 49 8.34 -7.42 -11.47
C ALA A 49 9.66 -6.74 -11.09
N GLY A 50 9.84 -6.46 -9.80
CA GLY A 50 11.04 -5.78 -9.30
C GLY A 50 11.12 -4.34 -9.78
N VAL A 51 12.34 -3.87 -10.07
CA VAL A 51 12.58 -2.51 -10.56
C VAL A 51 12.53 -2.49 -12.09
N ALA A 52 11.76 -1.58 -12.66
CA ALA A 52 11.68 -1.31 -14.08
C ALA A 52 11.73 0.19 -14.34
N SER A 53 12.16 0.59 -15.53
CA SER A 53 12.28 1.98 -15.93
C SER A 53 11.72 2.26 -17.32
N PHE A 54 11.31 3.50 -17.53
CA PHE A 54 10.83 4.03 -18.79
C PHE A 54 11.58 5.32 -19.12
N THR A 55 11.92 5.49 -20.39
CA THR A 55 12.57 6.71 -20.87
C THR A 55 11.50 7.60 -21.49
N ASP A 56 11.23 8.70 -20.81
CA ASP A 56 10.26 9.75 -21.15
C ASP A 56 10.71 10.63 -22.33
N ASP A 57 12.01 10.95 -22.43
CA ASP A 57 12.59 11.62 -23.61
C ASP A 57 13.89 10.95 -24.08
N PRO A 58 13.86 10.13 -25.15
CA PRO A 58 15.06 9.48 -25.68
C PRO A 58 15.92 10.39 -26.59
N ASN A 59 15.42 11.56 -27.02
CA ASN A 59 15.98 12.28 -28.18
C ASN A 59 16.36 13.74 -27.91
N THR A 60 15.88 14.35 -26.82
CA THR A 60 16.22 15.73 -26.46
C THR A 60 16.24 15.88 -24.94
N SER A 61 17.43 15.83 -24.33
CA SER A 61 17.62 16.41 -22.99
C SER A 61 17.47 17.94 -23.11
N ASN A 62 16.25 18.42 -23.32
CA ASN A 62 15.92 19.82 -23.32
C ASN A 62 15.98 20.30 -21.87
N THR A 63 17.09 20.97 -21.56
CA THR A 63 17.27 21.97 -20.51
C THR A 63 16.02 22.28 -19.67
N ASN A 64 15.80 21.57 -18.55
CA ASN A 64 15.12 22.04 -17.33
C ASN A 64 13.84 22.92 -17.44
N VAL A 65 13.05 22.88 -18.52
CA VAL A 65 11.83 23.72 -18.61
C VAL A 65 10.56 23.00 -18.24
N ASN A 66 10.62 21.68 -18.08
CA ASN A 66 9.43 20.88 -17.83
C ASN A 66 9.66 19.96 -16.63
N ILE A 67 9.03 20.31 -15.52
CA ILE A 67 8.95 19.49 -14.31
C ILE A 67 7.51 19.00 -14.23
N ASP A 68 7.27 17.86 -14.83
CA ASP A 68 5.96 17.21 -14.98
C ASP A 68 5.95 15.88 -14.22
N ASP A 69 4.82 15.59 -13.59
CA ASP A 69 4.58 14.27 -13.00
C ASP A 69 4.07 13.32 -14.09
N ASP A 70 4.94 12.47 -14.64
CA ASP A 70 4.66 11.52 -15.71
C ASP A 70 3.76 10.36 -15.27
N PHE A 71 3.56 10.13 -13.95
CA PHE A 71 2.52 9.22 -13.48
C PHE A 71 1.12 9.84 -13.60
N VAL A 72 1.02 11.17 -13.60
CA VAL A 72 -0.23 11.91 -13.75
C VAL A 72 -0.46 12.38 -15.19
N ASP A 73 0.59 12.81 -15.90
CA ASP A 73 0.51 13.24 -17.30
C ASP A 73 0.27 12.01 -18.22
N PRO A 74 -0.85 11.96 -18.95
CA PRO A 74 -1.16 10.82 -19.81
C PRO A 74 -0.26 10.70 -21.05
N ARG A 75 0.66 11.64 -21.30
CA ARG A 75 1.54 11.73 -22.48
C ARG A 75 2.17 10.40 -22.89
N TYR A 76 2.61 9.59 -21.91
CA TYR A 76 3.31 8.33 -22.16
C TYR A 76 2.48 7.08 -21.85
N HIS A 77 1.28 7.22 -21.29
CA HIS A 77 0.53 6.06 -20.75
C HIS A 77 0.02 5.10 -21.81
N ASN A 78 -0.08 5.57 -23.06
CA ASN A 78 -0.47 4.75 -24.21
C ASN A 78 0.71 3.95 -24.82
N GLN A 79 1.94 4.17 -24.35
CA GLN A 79 3.10 3.47 -24.88
C GLN A 79 3.13 2.02 -24.37
N SER A 80 3.52 1.09 -25.23
CA SER A 80 3.50 -0.34 -24.93
C SER A 80 4.40 -0.71 -23.75
N ASN A 81 5.55 -0.04 -23.64
CA ASN A 81 6.55 -0.19 -22.58
C ASN A 81 6.30 0.70 -21.36
N TRP A 82 5.18 1.44 -21.30
CA TRP A 82 4.82 2.20 -20.10
C TRP A 82 4.71 1.29 -18.87
N LEU A 83 5.10 1.79 -17.70
CA LEU A 83 5.36 0.96 -16.51
C LEU A 83 4.10 0.42 -15.82
N VAL A 84 2.98 1.11 -15.97
CA VAL A 84 1.69 0.73 -15.36
C VAL A 84 0.62 0.45 -16.41
N ALA A 85 -0.38 -0.35 -16.03
CA ALA A 85 -1.49 -0.67 -16.92
C ALA A 85 -2.58 0.40 -16.81
N ASN A 86 -3.43 0.50 -17.84
CA ASN A 86 -4.60 1.37 -17.74
C ASN A 86 -5.50 0.89 -16.59
N GLY A 87 -5.96 1.82 -15.76
CA GLY A 87 -6.75 1.53 -14.57
C GLY A 87 -5.96 1.11 -13.33
N THR A 88 -4.61 1.12 -13.38
CA THR A 88 -3.77 1.05 -12.16
C THR A 88 -4.19 2.16 -11.21
N ALA A 89 -4.52 1.80 -9.97
CA ALA A 89 -4.82 2.80 -8.95
C ALA A 89 -3.53 3.47 -8.49
N ASP A 90 -3.53 4.80 -8.49
CA ASP A 90 -2.39 5.64 -8.15
C ASP A 90 -2.73 6.54 -6.95
N THR A 91 -1.91 6.42 -5.90
CA THR A 91 -1.93 7.30 -4.74
C THR A 91 -0.64 8.11 -4.72
N PHE A 92 -0.75 9.41 -5.01
CA PHE A 92 0.36 10.35 -4.84
C PHE A 92 0.89 10.34 -3.40
N LEU A 93 2.20 10.15 -3.24
CA LEU A 93 2.86 10.19 -1.95
C LEU A 93 3.37 11.60 -1.66
N THR A 94 4.35 12.05 -2.43
CA THR A 94 5.00 13.34 -2.21
C THR A 94 5.76 13.78 -3.44
N SER A 95 6.08 15.08 -3.49
CA SER A 95 7.08 15.64 -4.38
C SER A 95 8.15 16.36 -3.57
N GLN A 96 9.42 16.23 -3.93
CA GLN A 96 10.51 16.89 -3.22
C GLN A 96 11.61 17.35 -4.18
N SER A 97 12.11 18.56 -3.97
CA SER A 97 13.33 19.07 -4.63
C SER A 97 14.53 18.92 -3.69
N PHE A 98 15.71 18.72 -4.28
CA PHE A 98 16.97 18.55 -3.57
C PHE A 98 18.03 19.52 -4.09
N THR A 99 19.06 19.74 -3.29
CA THR A 99 20.26 20.48 -3.70
C THR A 99 21.36 19.52 -4.12
N THR A 100 22.53 20.04 -4.50
CA THR A 100 23.73 19.24 -4.75
C THR A 100 24.37 18.65 -3.49
N THR A 101 23.84 18.97 -2.30
CA THR A 101 24.33 18.41 -1.03
C THR A 101 23.54 17.14 -0.70
N PRO A 102 24.19 15.97 -0.59
CA PRO A 102 23.50 14.73 -0.25
C PRO A 102 22.82 14.78 1.10
N VAL A 103 21.57 14.31 1.15
CA VAL A 103 20.79 14.17 2.38
C VAL A 103 20.13 12.81 2.45
N ASN A 104 19.83 12.35 3.67
CA ASN A 104 18.92 11.22 3.85
C ASN A 104 17.49 11.75 3.83
N PHE A 105 16.74 11.40 2.79
CA PHE A 105 15.33 11.74 2.70
C PHE A 105 14.49 10.62 3.33
N VAL A 106 13.61 11.01 4.25
CA VAL A 106 12.70 10.09 4.94
C VAL A 106 11.28 10.59 4.75
N TYR A 107 10.45 9.76 4.13
CA TYR A 107 9.04 10.04 3.93
C TYR A 107 8.18 9.03 4.70
N ASN A 108 7.38 9.53 5.65
CA ASN A 108 6.40 8.72 6.38
C ASN A 108 5.04 8.89 5.73
N PHE A 109 4.34 7.78 5.52
CA PHE A 109 3.04 7.80 4.87
C PHE A 109 1.99 8.43 5.79
N THR A 110 1.09 9.21 5.20
CA THR A 110 -0.10 9.70 5.89
C THR A 110 -1.08 8.55 6.17
N ALA A 111 -2.04 8.76 7.06
CA ALA A 111 -3.06 7.76 7.36
C ALA A 111 -3.86 7.31 6.10
N ALA A 112 -4.15 8.24 5.19
CA ALA A 112 -4.83 7.94 3.93
C ALA A 112 -3.97 7.05 3.01
N GLN A 113 -2.67 7.32 2.90
CA GLN A 113 -1.75 6.52 2.10
C GLN A 113 -1.51 5.14 2.71
N VAL A 114 -1.47 5.02 4.04
CA VAL A 114 -1.45 3.72 4.73
C VAL A 114 -2.71 2.91 4.42
N ASN A 115 -3.87 3.54 4.41
CA ASN A 115 -5.13 2.88 4.03
C ASN A 115 -5.11 2.43 2.56
N ALA A 116 -4.58 3.25 1.65
CA ALA A 116 -4.39 2.85 0.25
C ALA A 116 -3.45 1.66 0.11
N LEU A 117 -2.30 1.67 0.80
CA LEU A 117 -1.35 0.56 0.83
C LEU A 117 -2.01 -0.74 1.32
N PHE A 118 -2.80 -0.65 2.40
CA PHE A 118 -3.54 -1.80 2.90
C PHE A 118 -4.56 -2.31 1.87
N ALA A 119 -5.32 -1.43 1.22
CA ALA A 119 -6.24 -1.79 0.16
C ALA A 119 -5.55 -2.49 -1.01
N TYR A 120 -4.37 -2.01 -1.42
CA TYR A 120 -3.59 -2.60 -2.52
C TYR A 120 -3.07 -3.99 -2.16
N ILE A 121 -2.50 -4.15 -0.96
CA ILE A 121 -2.03 -5.45 -0.46
C ILE A 121 -3.19 -6.44 -0.34
N THR A 122 -4.35 -6.01 0.15
CA THR A 122 -5.53 -6.91 0.27
C THR A 122 -6.16 -7.24 -1.08
N ASN A 123 -5.98 -6.39 -2.10
CA ASN A 123 -6.44 -6.62 -3.48
C ASN A 123 -5.42 -7.39 -4.34
N GLY A 124 -4.93 -8.52 -3.83
CA GLY A 124 -4.09 -9.44 -4.60
C GLY A 124 -2.60 -9.47 -4.22
N GLY A 125 -2.22 -8.89 -3.07
CA GLY A 125 -0.89 -9.04 -2.48
C GLY A 125 0.22 -8.30 -3.21
N ASN A 126 -0.13 -7.31 -4.04
CA ASN A 126 0.81 -6.54 -4.82
C ASN A 126 0.65 -5.05 -4.51
N PHE A 127 1.77 -4.33 -4.61
CA PHE A 127 1.80 -2.89 -4.78
C PHE A 127 3.09 -2.52 -5.51
N ALA A 128 3.21 -1.29 -5.98
CA ALA A 128 4.47 -0.75 -6.47
C ALA A 128 4.72 0.66 -5.96
N LEU A 129 5.99 1.04 -5.90
CA LEU A 129 6.40 2.42 -5.70
C LEU A 129 6.79 3.02 -7.05
N GLY A 130 6.15 4.12 -7.44
CA GLY A 130 6.52 4.92 -8.59
C GLY A 130 7.50 6.02 -8.17
N PHE A 131 8.56 6.21 -8.94
CA PHE A 131 9.51 7.31 -8.78
C PHE A 131 9.69 8.00 -10.12
N ASP A 132 9.34 9.27 -10.15
CA ASP A 132 9.50 10.11 -11.32
C ASP A 132 10.48 11.25 -11.02
N PRO A 133 11.77 11.03 -11.31
CA PRO A 133 12.78 12.07 -11.23
C PRO A 133 12.76 12.96 -12.48
N ASP A 134 12.21 14.16 -12.31
CA ASP A 134 12.50 15.27 -13.20
C ASP A 134 13.85 15.88 -12.84
N CYS A 135 14.82 15.63 -13.73
CA CYS A 135 16.25 15.91 -13.61
C CYS A 135 17.07 14.79 -12.96
N HIS A 136 18.39 15.01 -12.87
CA HIS A 136 19.36 13.98 -12.58
C HIS A 136 19.61 13.87 -11.07
N PHE A 137 19.04 12.85 -10.44
CA PHE A 137 19.33 12.51 -9.05
C PHE A 137 20.32 11.34 -8.95
N PHE A 138 21.13 11.35 -7.90
CA PHE A 138 21.85 10.17 -7.45
C PHE A 138 21.51 9.88 -5.98
N ASN A 139 21.62 8.61 -5.60
CA ASN A 139 21.38 8.14 -4.23
C ASN A 139 22.15 6.84 -3.98
N ASP A 140 22.28 6.48 -2.69
CA ASP A 140 22.94 5.26 -2.22
C ASP A 140 21.95 4.18 -1.80
N GLY A 141 20.80 4.13 -2.47
CA GLY A 141 19.76 3.13 -2.29
C GLY A 141 18.49 3.66 -1.64
N ILE A 142 17.42 2.90 -1.89
CA ILE A 142 16.08 3.16 -1.41
C ILE A 142 15.67 1.98 -0.52
N LYS A 143 15.13 2.28 0.66
CA LYS A 143 14.54 1.31 1.58
C LYS A 143 13.07 1.62 1.78
N PHE A 144 12.24 0.59 1.70
CA PHE A 144 10.83 0.65 2.07
C PHE A 144 10.57 -0.21 3.31
N GLU A 145 9.81 0.34 4.25
CA GLU A 145 9.45 -0.31 5.51
C GLU A 145 7.93 -0.23 5.72
N ILE A 146 7.31 -1.36 6.08
CA ILE A 146 5.91 -1.43 6.51
C ILE A 146 5.92 -1.75 8.00
N PHE A 147 5.20 -0.97 8.79
CA PHE A 147 5.02 -1.18 10.22
C PHE A 147 3.64 -1.80 10.46
N THR A 148 3.59 -2.86 11.25
CA THR A 148 2.36 -3.51 11.65
C THR A 148 2.24 -3.56 13.17
N ALA A 149 1.01 -3.62 13.66
CA ALA A 149 0.73 -3.88 15.07
C ALA A 149 -0.44 -4.85 15.21
N ASN A 150 -0.49 -5.55 16.33
CA ASN A 150 -1.64 -6.40 16.67
C ASN A 150 -2.90 -5.54 16.77
N VAL A 151 -3.99 -6.03 16.19
CA VAL A 151 -5.32 -5.45 16.40
C VAL A 151 -5.76 -5.82 17.83
N PRO A 152 -5.97 -4.85 18.74
CA PRO A 152 -6.43 -5.17 20.09
C PRO A 152 -7.81 -5.82 20.01
N ASN A 153 -7.87 -7.11 20.33
CA ASN A 153 -9.04 -7.99 20.22
C ASN A 153 -9.60 -8.11 18.79
N PRO A 154 -9.31 -9.19 18.04
CA PRO A 154 -10.23 -9.58 16.99
C PRO A 154 -11.61 -9.75 17.66
N PRO A 155 -12.72 -9.26 17.08
CA PRO A 155 -14.04 -9.56 17.62
C PRO A 155 -14.15 -11.08 17.68
N THR A 156 -14.05 -11.64 18.89
CA THR A 156 -14.40 -13.03 19.11
C THR A 156 -15.88 -13.06 18.80
N SER A 157 -16.26 -13.80 17.75
CA SER A 157 -17.65 -14.08 17.43
C SER A 157 -18.30 -14.54 18.73
N THR A 158 -19.04 -13.64 19.35
CA THR A 158 -19.82 -13.94 20.55
C THR A 158 -20.71 -15.13 20.16
N PRO A 159 -20.79 -16.20 20.97
CA PRO A 159 -21.38 -17.46 20.53
C PRO A 159 -22.72 -17.27 19.83
N GLU A 160 -22.78 -17.76 18.59
CA GLU A 160 -23.91 -17.64 17.67
C GLU A 160 -25.22 -18.17 18.29
N PRO A 161 -26.40 -17.72 17.79
CA PRO A 161 -27.72 -18.09 18.31
C PRO A 161 -27.96 -19.58 18.53
N ALA A 162 -27.16 -20.48 17.95
CA ALA A 162 -27.14 -21.91 18.27
C ALA A 162 -26.84 -22.20 19.74
N THR A 163 -25.97 -21.45 20.43
CA THR A 163 -25.70 -21.65 21.85
C THR A 163 -26.87 -21.19 22.72
N LEU A 164 -27.54 -20.10 22.35
CA LEU A 164 -28.79 -19.66 22.98
C LEU A 164 -29.95 -20.63 22.69
N ALA A 165 -30.00 -21.19 21.49
CA ALA A 165 -30.98 -22.21 21.12
C ALA A 165 -30.74 -23.52 21.88
N LEU A 166 -29.48 -23.93 22.05
CA LEU A 166 -29.13 -25.14 22.81
C LEU A 166 -29.39 -24.95 24.31
N LEU A 167 -29.08 -23.77 24.86
CA LEU A 167 -29.42 -23.40 26.24
C LEU A 167 -30.95 -23.35 26.43
N GLY A 168 -31.66 -22.70 25.52
CA GLY A 168 -33.12 -22.57 25.54
C GLY A 168 -33.85 -23.92 25.41
N THR A 169 -33.42 -24.77 24.47
CA THR A 169 -34.00 -26.12 24.29
C THR A 169 -33.63 -27.06 25.42
N GLY A 170 -32.41 -26.97 25.98
CA GLY A 170 -31.99 -27.71 27.16
C GLY A 170 -32.87 -27.40 28.39
N LEU A 171 -33.14 -26.12 28.65
CA LEU A 171 -34.02 -25.67 29.73
C LEU A 171 -35.48 -26.10 29.50
N ALA A 172 -36.00 -25.96 28.27
CA ALA A 172 -37.34 -26.42 27.92
C ALA A 172 -37.50 -27.94 28.10
N GLY A 173 -36.49 -28.72 27.71
CA GLY A 173 -36.45 -30.18 27.90
C GLY A 173 -36.46 -30.59 29.38
N LEU A 174 -35.69 -29.90 30.22
CA LEU A 174 -35.70 -30.13 31.68
C LEU A 174 -37.07 -29.82 32.31
N TYR A 175 -37.71 -28.73 31.89
CA TYR A 175 -39.06 -28.37 32.35
C TYR A 175 -40.11 -29.42 31.95
N ALA A 176 -40.11 -29.86 30.69
CA ALA A 176 -41.03 -30.90 30.20
C ALA A 176 -40.84 -32.23 30.95
N ARG A 177 -39.59 -32.62 31.25
CA ARG A 177 -39.29 -33.82 32.04
C ARG A 177 -39.85 -33.74 33.46
N ARG A 178 -39.77 -32.57 34.11
CA ARG A 178 -40.34 -32.35 35.45
C ARG A 178 -41.86 -32.51 35.46
N LYS A 179 -42.58 -31.90 34.50
CA LYS A 179 -44.05 -32.06 34.39
C LYS A 179 -44.49 -33.51 34.18
N ARG A 180 -43.78 -34.27 33.35
CA ARG A 180 -44.10 -35.69 33.11
C ARG A 180 -43.91 -36.56 34.36
N LYS A 181 -42.95 -36.25 35.24
CA LYS A 181 -42.79 -36.96 36.52
C LYS A 181 -43.93 -36.64 37.49
N ALA A 182 -44.36 -35.37 37.57
CA ALA A 182 -45.46 -34.97 38.44
C ALA A 182 -46.78 -35.64 38.04
N ASN A 183 -47.09 -35.72 36.75
CA ASN A 183 -48.32 -36.33 36.24
C ASN A 183 -48.34 -37.87 36.29
N ARG A 184 -47.21 -38.53 36.57
CA ARG A 184 -47.12 -39.99 36.76
C ARG A 184 -47.17 -40.41 38.23
N ALA A 185 -47.15 -39.44 39.14
CA ALA A 185 -47.19 -39.65 40.58
C ALA A 185 -48.57 -39.29 41.20
N ALA A 186 -49.55 -38.95 40.35
CA ALA A 186 -50.97 -38.78 40.67
C ALA A 186 -51.75 -39.89 39.96
#